data_AF-B8B1M1-F1
#
_entry.id   AF-B8B1M1-F1
#
_cell.length_a   1.000
_cell.length_b   1.000
_cell.length_c   1.000
_cell.angle_alpha   90.00
_cell.angle_beta   90.00
_cell.angle_gamma   90.00
#
_symmetry.space_group_name_H-M   'P 1'
#
loop_
_entity.id
_entity.type
_entity.pdbx_description
1 polymer ?
#
loop_
_entity_poly.entity_id
_entity_poly.type
_entity_poly.pdbx_seq_one_letter_code
_entity_poly.pdbx_strand_id
1 'polypeptide(L)'
;MAMGVLLLMLMLMHLQVGLGLGNGGLWQEFLRLPTENGGTKWALLIAGSKGYENYRHQADVCHAYQIMKKGGLKDQNIVVMMYDDIAYNPENPHKGVIINKPNGPNVYAGVPKYNTCLGDLFSVAWMEDADARRPGDPETLGQLYDIVAKRTNLSHVSRYGDLSLSSQPVSLYYLPPGPGTSTASAVIDDEGRVGGVNQRDAGLVYLWRKYYEEKSVEAWERLLREMERRSRVDSSVDLIGDILLGDSSKKKLLHIRRPAGQPLVDDWDCLKSMVRTFEAHCGPLGQYGMKHTRAFANMCNAALDHNHMAKAASKACMHPPVITY
;
A
#
# COMPACT_ATOMS: atom_id res chain seq x y z
N MET A 1 -65.59 11.60 8.24
CA MET A 1 -64.36 11.69 9.06
C MET A 1 -63.17 10.85 8.56
N ALA A 2 -63.32 10.00 7.51
CA ALA A 2 -62.22 9.14 7.04
C ALA A 2 -61.34 9.72 5.91
N MET A 3 -61.85 10.67 5.08
CA MET A 3 -61.04 11.26 4.00
C MET A 3 -60.09 12.38 4.46
N GLY A 4 -60.42 13.08 5.55
CA GLY A 4 -59.56 14.16 6.07
C GLY A 4 -58.26 13.65 6.71
N VAL A 5 -58.30 12.45 7.31
CA VAL A 5 -57.12 11.84 7.95
C VAL A 5 -56.15 11.28 6.91
N LEU A 6 -56.66 10.75 5.78
CA LEU A 6 -55.84 10.22 4.70
C LEU A 6 -55.07 11.32 3.96
N LEU A 7 -55.70 12.49 3.74
CA LEU A 7 -55.03 13.67 3.16
C LEU A 7 -53.97 14.26 4.10
N LEU A 8 -54.19 14.22 5.42
CA LEU A 8 -53.20 14.65 6.41
C LEU A 8 -51.99 13.70 6.45
N MET A 9 -52.22 12.39 6.35
CA MET A 9 -51.14 11.39 6.28
C MET A 9 -50.35 11.47 4.96
N LEU A 10 -51.00 11.73 3.83
CA LEU A 10 -50.33 11.95 2.54
C LEU A 10 -49.50 13.25 2.53
N MET A 11 -49.99 14.33 3.15
CA MET A 11 -49.20 15.55 3.33
C MET A 11 -48.02 15.36 4.30
N LEU A 12 -48.17 14.55 5.35
CA LEU A 12 -47.08 14.20 6.27
C LEU A 12 -46.03 13.29 5.62
N MET A 13 -46.44 12.39 4.70
CA MET A 13 -45.50 11.56 3.93
C MET A 13 -44.74 12.37 2.86
N HIS A 14 -45.33 13.43 2.29
CA HIS A 14 -44.61 14.33 1.40
C HIS A 14 -43.71 15.33 2.14
N LEU A 15 -43.98 15.62 3.41
CA LEU A 15 -43.06 16.42 4.25
C LEU A 15 -41.82 15.61 4.70
N GLN A 16 -41.86 14.28 4.64
CA GLN A 16 -40.71 13.41 4.91
C GLN A 16 -39.78 13.21 3.70
N VAL A 17 -40.13 13.72 2.51
CA VAL A 17 -39.22 13.79 1.36
C VAL A 17 -38.39 15.08 1.36
N GLY A 18 -38.71 16.06 2.23
CA GLY A 18 -37.99 17.33 2.38
C GLY A 18 -36.97 17.40 3.52
N LEU A 19 -36.87 16.36 4.36
CA LEU A 19 -35.88 16.24 5.44
C LEU A 19 -35.23 14.86 5.41
N GLY A 20 -34.70 14.49 4.24
CA GLY A 20 -33.65 13.51 4.17
C GLY A 20 -32.41 14.09 4.86
N LEU A 21 -32.33 13.96 6.18
CA LEU A 21 -31.07 13.95 6.92
C LEU A 21 -30.29 12.69 6.48
N GLY A 22 -29.84 12.70 5.23
CA GLY A 22 -28.68 11.95 4.83
C GLY A 22 -27.52 12.46 5.67
N ASN A 23 -26.84 11.53 6.32
CA ASN A 23 -25.75 11.73 7.27
C ASN A 23 -24.47 12.31 6.61
N GLY A 24 -24.60 13.25 5.68
CA GLY A 24 -23.55 13.76 4.79
C GLY A 24 -23.21 15.25 4.94
N GLY A 25 -23.93 16.01 5.76
CA GLY A 25 -23.82 17.48 5.80
C GLY A 25 -22.48 18.03 6.32
N LEU A 26 -21.90 17.41 7.35
CA LEU A 26 -20.64 17.89 7.96
C LEU A 26 -19.40 17.50 7.16
N TRP A 27 -19.41 16.30 6.56
CA TRP A 27 -18.27 15.77 5.82
C TRP A 27 -18.17 16.32 4.40
N GLN A 28 -19.29 16.60 3.73
CA GLN A 28 -19.25 17.20 2.39
C GLN A 28 -18.83 18.68 2.40
N GLU A 29 -19.09 19.41 3.48
CA GLU A 29 -18.54 20.77 3.64
C GLU A 29 -17.05 20.77 3.99
N PHE A 30 -16.60 19.78 4.79
CA PHE A 30 -15.21 19.65 5.21
C PHE A 30 -14.29 19.05 4.12
N LEU A 31 -14.75 18.04 3.38
CA LEU A 31 -14.03 17.37 2.29
C LEU A 31 -14.63 17.73 0.93
N ARG A 32 -14.46 18.98 0.51
CA ARG A 32 -14.77 19.38 -0.88
C ARG A 32 -13.62 18.98 -1.80
N LEU A 33 -13.96 18.51 -3.01
CA LEU A 33 -12.97 18.31 -4.06
C LEU A 33 -12.26 19.64 -4.36
N PRO A 34 -10.95 19.63 -4.66
CA PRO A 34 -10.23 20.84 -5.02
C PRO A 34 -10.88 21.55 -6.22
N THR A 35 -11.02 22.87 -6.14
CA THR A 35 -11.43 23.71 -7.28
C THR A 35 -10.47 24.89 -7.41
N GLU A 36 -10.33 25.43 -8.62
CA GLU A 36 -9.43 26.58 -8.87
C GLU A 36 -9.82 27.85 -8.08
N ASN A 37 -11.06 27.94 -7.59
CA ASN A 37 -11.64 29.16 -7.00
C ASN A 37 -11.79 29.14 -5.46
N GLY A 38 -11.08 28.27 -4.76
CA GLY A 38 -11.00 28.30 -3.29
C GLY A 38 -11.10 26.93 -2.62
N GLY A 39 -10.46 26.81 -1.46
CA GLY A 39 -10.37 25.59 -0.66
C GLY A 39 -9.02 25.51 0.08
N THR A 40 -8.93 24.64 1.09
CA THR A 40 -7.65 24.32 1.75
C THR A 40 -7.21 22.95 1.27
N LYS A 41 -5.96 22.84 0.80
CA LYS A 41 -5.36 21.55 0.42
C LYS A 41 -5.00 20.76 1.67
N TRP A 42 -5.41 19.49 1.72
CA TRP A 42 -5.10 18.57 2.81
C TRP A 42 -4.39 17.34 2.27
N ALA A 43 -3.53 16.74 3.09
CA ALA A 43 -2.87 15.49 2.78
C ALA A 43 -2.81 14.56 3.99
N LEU A 44 -2.89 13.26 3.73
CA LEU A 44 -2.67 12.18 4.70
C LEU A 44 -1.60 11.25 4.11
N LEU A 45 -0.45 11.18 4.76
CA LEU A 45 0.69 10.37 4.36
C LEU A 45 0.89 9.23 5.35
N ILE A 46 0.88 7.98 4.89
CA ILE A 46 0.94 6.81 5.77
C ILE A 46 2.00 5.81 5.28
N ALA A 47 2.95 5.48 6.16
CA ALA A 47 3.86 4.35 5.99
C ALA A 47 3.33 3.17 6.82
N GLY A 48 2.81 2.14 6.14
CA GLY A 48 2.14 0.99 6.77
C GLY A 48 3.08 -0.09 7.32
N SER A 49 4.37 0.22 7.55
CA SER A 49 5.38 -0.76 7.97
C SER A 49 6.42 -0.16 8.92
N LYS A 50 7.17 -1.04 9.57
CA LYS A 50 8.30 -0.74 10.44
C LYS A 50 9.49 -1.66 10.16
N GLY A 51 10.60 -1.45 10.84
CA GLY A 51 11.83 -2.22 10.68
C GLY A 51 12.74 -1.64 9.60
N TYR A 52 14.06 -1.72 9.82
CA TYR A 52 15.06 -1.14 8.93
C TYR A 52 15.09 -1.81 7.53
N GLU A 53 14.66 -3.06 7.44
CA GLU A 53 14.42 -3.78 6.18
C GLU A 53 13.29 -3.16 5.33
N ASN A 54 12.44 -2.34 5.94
CA ASN A 54 11.33 -1.62 5.30
C ASN A 54 11.56 -0.10 5.22
N TYR A 55 12.81 0.35 5.34
CA TYR A 55 13.26 1.75 5.19
C TYR A 55 12.49 2.53 4.11
N ARG A 56 12.40 1.96 2.91
CA ARG A 56 11.75 2.54 1.72
C ARG A 56 10.37 3.15 1.97
N HIS A 57 9.51 2.54 2.78
CA HIS A 57 8.14 3.03 2.94
C HIS A 57 8.09 4.34 3.76
N GLN A 58 8.97 4.49 4.76
CA GLN A 58 9.09 5.75 5.50
C GLN A 58 9.86 6.79 4.70
N ALA A 59 10.85 6.38 3.92
CA ALA A 59 11.56 7.28 2.99
C ALA A 59 10.60 7.87 1.93
N ASP A 60 9.70 7.06 1.39
CA ASP A 60 8.67 7.51 0.44
C ASP A 60 7.73 8.56 1.08
N VAL A 61 7.27 8.30 2.31
CA VAL A 61 6.42 9.25 3.05
C VAL A 61 7.16 10.56 3.34
N CYS A 62 8.43 10.50 3.76
CA CYS A 62 9.25 11.68 3.98
C CYS A 62 9.44 12.49 2.70
N HIS A 63 9.68 11.84 1.56
CA HIS A 63 9.83 12.50 0.27
C HIS A 63 8.51 13.15 -0.19
N ALA A 64 7.38 12.44 -0.10
CA ALA A 64 6.05 12.99 -0.39
C ALA A 64 5.73 14.22 0.46
N TYR A 65 6.09 14.21 1.75
CA TYR A 65 5.95 15.38 2.63
C TYR A 65 6.74 16.59 2.10
N GLN A 66 8.00 16.41 1.68
CA GLN A 66 8.80 17.50 1.12
C GLN A 66 8.20 18.07 -0.17
N ILE A 67 7.65 17.22 -1.04
CA ILE A 67 6.95 17.65 -2.26
C ILE A 67 5.74 18.52 -1.90
N MET A 68 4.91 18.07 -0.96
CA MET A 68 3.72 18.82 -0.52
C MET A 68 4.08 20.16 0.13
N LYS A 69 5.14 20.19 0.93
CA LYS A 69 5.70 21.42 1.51
C LYS A 69 6.15 22.40 0.43
N LYS A 70 6.94 21.93 -0.54
CA LYS A 70 7.41 22.71 -1.69
C LYS A 70 6.23 23.23 -2.55
N GLY A 71 5.14 22.46 -2.60
CA GLY A 71 3.89 22.82 -3.26
C GLY A 71 2.99 23.82 -2.51
N GLY A 72 3.40 24.25 -1.32
CA GLY A 72 2.70 25.27 -0.53
C GLY A 72 1.65 24.74 0.45
N LEU A 73 1.59 23.43 0.71
CA LEU A 73 0.77 22.90 1.80
C LEU A 73 1.40 23.30 3.15
N LYS A 74 0.54 23.72 4.10
CA LYS A 74 0.96 24.06 5.47
C LYS A 74 1.02 22.79 6.32
N ASP A 75 1.91 22.76 7.31
CA ASP A 75 2.11 21.60 8.19
C ASP A 75 0.83 21.15 8.88
N GLN A 76 0.04 22.12 9.36
CA GLN A 76 -1.27 21.87 9.97
C GLN A 76 -2.28 21.17 9.04
N ASN A 77 -2.00 21.09 7.73
CA ASN A 77 -2.84 20.46 6.73
C ASN A 77 -2.24 19.15 6.17
N ILE A 78 -1.10 18.70 6.70
CA ILE A 78 -0.45 17.45 6.32
C ILE A 78 -0.39 16.54 7.56
N VAL A 79 -1.19 15.48 7.56
CA VAL A 79 -1.14 14.45 8.60
C VAL A 79 -0.16 13.37 8.17
N VAL A 80 0.88 13.12 8.97
CA VAL A 80 1.89 12.09 8.71
C VAL A 80 1.77 10.97 9.74
N MET A 81 1.67 9.74 9.27
CA MET A 81 1.65 8.53 10.10
C MET A 81 2.75 7.58 9.65
N MET A 82 3.83 7.49 10.41
CA MET A 82 4.94 6.57 10.19
C MET A 82 5.43 6.03 11.53
N TYR A 83 6.10 4.87 11.52
CA TYR A 83 6.53 4.23 12.76
C TYR A 83 7.73 4.95 13.42
N ASP A 84 8.51 5.69 12.64
CA ASP A 84 9.64 6.52 13.08
C ASP A 84 10.81 5.75 13.72
N ASP A 85 11.11 4.55 13.20
CA ASP A 85 12.18 3.67 13.66
C ASP A 85 13.36 3.57 12.69
N ILE A 86 13.51 4.53 11.77
CA ILE A 86 14.52 4.51 10.69
C ILE A 86 15.65 5.52 10.92
N ALA A 87 15.34 6.80 11.18
CA ALA A 87 16.34 7.87 11.21
C ALA A 87 17.45 7.62 12.24
N TYR A 88 17.09 7.13 13.43
CA TYR A 88 18.02 6.82 14.51
C TYR A 88 18.24 5.32 14.74
N ASN A 89 17.77 4.47 13.81
CA ASN A 89 17.98 3.03 13.90
C ASN A 89 19.48 2.71 14.05
N PRO A 90 19.92 1.80 14.93
CA PRO A 90 21.33 1.41 15.05
C PRO A 90 21.99 1.01 13.72
N GLU A 91 21.22 0.47 12.79
CA GLU A 91 21.68 0.05 11.46
C GLU A 91 21.79 1.19 10.44
N ASN A 92 21.24 2.37 10.76
CA ASN A 92 21.38 3.55 9.90
C ASN A 92 22.81 4.11 9.98
N PRO A 93 23.60 4.12 8.89
CA PRO A 93 24.94 4.69 8.89
C PRO A 93 24.95 6.22 9.09
N HIS A 94 23.83 6.89 8.81
CA HIS A 94 23.69 8.35 8.92
C HIS A 94 22.54 8.69 9.88
N LYS A 95 22.82 8.70 11.19
CA LYS A 95 21.81 8.99 12.22
C LYS A 95 21.13 10.34 11.97
N GLY A 96 19.81 10.35 12.07
CA GLY A 96 18.98 11.54 11.79
C GLY A 96 18.71 11.81 10.31
N VAL A 97 19.25 10.99 9.40
CA VAL A 97 19.09 11.17 7.94
C VAL A 97 18.30 10.03 7.34
N ILE A 98 17.32 10.37 6.50
CA ILE A 98 16.58 9.45 5.63
C ILE A 98 16.70 9.93 4.18
N ILE A 99 17.05 9.05 3.24
CA ILE A 99 17.20 9.35 1.81
C ILE A 99 16.29 8.46 0.95
N ASN A 100 15.73 9.00 -0.13
CA ASN A 100 14.84 8.25 -1.03
C ASN A 100 15.42 8.03 -2.45
N LYS A 101 16.66 8.50 -2.70
CA LYS A 101 17.40 8.33 -3.96
C LYS A 101 18.90 8.13 -3.69
N PRO A 102 19.59 7.22 -4.40
CA PRO A 102 21.05 7.07 -4.29
C PRO A 102 21.83 8.20 -5.01
N ASN A 103 22.93 8.65 -4.39
CA ASN A 103 24.08 9.37 -4.96
C ASN A 103 23.83 10.47 -6.03
N GLY A 104 23.87 11.74 -5.60
CA GLY A 104 24.45 12.82 -6.42
C GLY A 104 25.93 12.52 -6.79
N PRO A 105 26.64 13.38 -7.55
CA PRO A 105 27.87 13.01 -8.25
C PRO A 105 28.92 12.27 -7.38
N ASN A 106 29.41 11.17 -7.94
CA ASN A 106 30.20 10.09 -7.32
C ASN A 106 31.64 10.50 -6.97
N VAL A 107 32.01 10.39 -5.68
CA VAL A 107 33.38 10.56 -5.16
C VAL A 107 33.81 9.39 -4.24
N TYR A 108 33.17 8.23 -4.37
CA TYR A 108 32.88 7.35 -3.23
C TYR A 108 33.53 5.95 -3.32
N ALA A 109 34.84 5.87 -3.11
CA ALA A 109 35.43 4.62 -2.61
C ALA A 109 35.38 4.63 -1.07
N GLY A 110 34.69 3.67 -0.45
CA GLY A 110 34.88 3.34 0.98
C GLY A 110 33.94 3.95 2.02
N VAL A 111 32.75 4.46 1.66
CA VAL A 111 31.79 4.97 2.67
C VAL A 111 30.52 4.07 2.72
N PRO A 112 29.78 4.00 3.86
CA PRO A 112 28.85 2.90 4.10
C PRO A 112 27.70 2.86 3.10
N LYS A 113 27.44 1.68 2.53
CA LYS A 113 26.28 1.46 1.65
C LYS A 113 25.06 1.19 2.53
N TYR A 114 23.93 1.81 2.24
CA TYR A 114 22.65 1.35 2.80
C TYR A 114 22.44 -0.11 2.34
N ASN A 115 22.30 -1.03 3.28
CA ASN A 115 22.07 -2.45 3.01
C ASN A 115 20.58 -2.79 2.70
N THR A 116 19.73 -1.76 2.70
CA THR A 116 18.28 -1.82 2.45
C THR A 116 17.89 -1.03 1.19
N CYS A 117 16.69 -1.26 0.67
CA CYS A 117 16.14 -0.49 -0.44
C CYS A 117 15.68 0.91 0.03
N LEU A 118 15.93 1.95 -0.76
CA LEU A 118 15.68 3.35 -0.38
C LEU A 118 14.30 3.90 -0.78
N GLY A 119 13.60 3.27 -1.73
CA GLY A 119 12.29 3.70 -2.20
C GLY A 119 11.58 2.60 -2.98
N ASP A 120 10.30 2.81 -3.25
CA ASP A 120 9.47 1.90 -4.05
C ASP A 120 9.22 2.44 -5.46
N LEU A 121 9.31 1.57 -6.48
CA LEU A 121 9.34 1.98 -7.90
C LEU A 121 8.17 2.90 -8.30
N PHE A 122 6.94 2.57 -7.89
CA PHE A 122 5.77 3.42 -8.16
C PHE A 122 5.88 4.77 -7.45
N SER A 123 6.28 4.76 -6.18
CA SER A 123 6.41 5.96 -5.37
C SER A 123 7.46 6.90 -5.94
N VAL A 124 8.68 6.41 -6.17
CA VAL A 124 9.77 7.23 -6.71
C VAL A 124 9.44 7.75 -8.12
N ALA A 125 8.66 6.99 -8.90
CA ALA A 125 8.28 7.40 -10.25
C ALA A 125 7.47 8.71 -10.26
N TRP A 126 6.47 8.85 -9.39
CA TRP A 126 5.64 10.07 -9.32
C TRP A 126 6.32 11.19 -8.52
N MET A 127 7.12 10.84 -7.50
CA MET A 127 7.80 11.83 -6.66
C MET A 127 8.94 12.53 -7.42
N GLU A 128 9.76 11.77 -8.16
CA GLU A 128 10.80 12.36 -9.00
C GLU A 128 10.21 13.16 -10.18
N ASP A 129 9.01 12.80 -10.65
CA ASP A 129 8.27 13.63 -11.60
C ASP A 129 7.91 14.99 -10.98
N ALA A 130 7.31 14.98 -9.80
CA ALA A 130 6.97 16.20 -9.08
C ALA A 130 8.20 17.08 -8.77
N ASP A 131 9.34 16.47 -8.44
CA ASP A 131 10.59 17.18 -8.15
C ASP A 131 11.17 17.91 -9.36
N ALA A 132 11.06 17.30 -10.55
CA ALA A 132 11.55 17.86 -11.81
C ALA A 132 10.71 19.05 -12.31
N ARG A 133 9.49 19.21 -11.79
CA ARG A 133 8.58 20.30 -12.20
C ARG A 133 8.91 21.63 -11.54
N ARG A 134 8.75 22.70 -12.32
CA ARG A 134 8.84 24.09 -11.87
C ARG A 134 7.47 24.61 -11.46
N PRO A 135 7.39 25.64 -10.59
CA PRO A 135 6.13 26.32 -10.29
C PRO A 135 5.39 26.78 -11.56
N GLY A 136 4.15 26.35 -11.71
CA GLY A 136 3.32 26.67 -12.87
C GLY A 136 3.47 25.75 -14.08
N ASP A 137 4.34 24.73 -14.03
CA ASP A 137 4.37 23.72 -15.10
C ASP A 137 3.03 22.97 -15.13
N PRO A 138 2.36 22.88 -16.29
CA PRO A 138 1.07 22.21 -16.40
C PRO A 138 1.25 20.70 -16.32
N GLU A 139 0.41 20.05 -15.52
CA GLU A 139 0.25 18.60 -15.50
C GLU A 139 -1.17 18.26 -15.08
N THR A 140 -1.83 17.37 -15.82
CA THR A 140 -3.11 16.77 -15.40
C THR A 140 -2.90 15.44 -14.70
N LEU A 141 -3.85 15.02 -13.87
CA LEU A 141 -3.82 13.68 -13.25
C LEU A 141 -3.70 12.53 -14.29
N GLY A 142 -4.27 12.72 -15.49
CA GLY A 142 -4.15 11.78 -16.59
C GLY A 142 -2.71 11.70 -17.14
N GLN A 143 -2.05 12.84 -17.32
CA GLN A 143 -0.65 12.90 -17.76
C GLN A 143 0.29 12.28 -16.71
N LEU A 144 0.08 12.60 -15.44
CA LEU A 144 0.81 11.99 -14.32
C LEU A 144 0.69 10.47 -14.37
N TYR A 145 -0.53 9.96 -14.54
CA TYR A 145 -0.77 8.52 -14.66
C TYR A 145 0.03 7.89 -15.81
N ASP A 146 0.02 8.50 -17.00
CA ASP A 146 0.72 7.94 -18.17
C ASP A 146 2.24 7.91 -17.95
N ILE A 147 2.80 8.96 -17.35
CA ILE A 147 4.23 9.04 -17.01
C ILE A 147 4.59 7.96 -15.98
N VAL A 148 3.84 7.86 -14.89
CA VAL A 148 4.10 6.90 -13.81
C VAL A 148 3.89 5.46 -14.26
N ALA A 149 2.86 5.20 -15.07
CA ALA A 149 2.62 3.88 -15.65
C ALA A 149 3.75 3.44 -16.58
N LYS A 150 4.31 4.37 -17.37
CA LYS A 150 5.46 4.11 -18.23
C LYS A 150 6.74 3.81 -17.42
N ARG A 151 7.01 4.58 -16.35
CA ARG A 151 8.20 4.38 -15.49
C ARG A 151 8.07 3.12 -14.61
N THR A 152 6.87 2.75 -14.18
CA THR A 152 6.64 1.60 -13.30
C THR A 152 6.55 0.27 -14.07
N ASN A 153 7.63 -0.10 -14.76
CA ASN A 153 7.64 -1.24 -15.70
C ASN A 153 7.61 -2.65 -15.07
N LEU A 154 7.70 -2.78 -13.74
CA LEU A 154 7.64 -4.05 -13.01
C LEU A 154 6.24 -4.39 -12.48
N SER A 155 5.24 -3.54 -12.72
CA SER A 155 3.86 -3.77 -12.30
C SER A 155 2.86 -3.04 -13.21
N HIS A 156 1.56 -3.21 -12.99
CA HIS A 156 0.53 -2.53 -13.77
C HIS A 156 -0.11 -1.43 -12.93
N VAL A 157 0.26 -0.18 -13.17
CA VAL A 157 -0.41 0.98 -12.57
C VAL A 157 -1.86 0.98 -13.05
N SER A 158 -2.80 1.08 -12.11
CA SER A 158 -4.23 0.95 -12.37
C SER A 158 -5.00 2.14 -11.82
N ARG A 159 -6.10 2.52 -12.48
CA ARG A 159 -6.99 3.63 -12.05
C ARG A 159 -8.35 3.09 -11.63
N TYR A 160 -8.95 3.75 -10.65
CA TYR A 160 -10.27 3.42 -10.10
C TYR A 160 -11.02 4.70 -9.74
N GLY A 161 -12.34 4.61 -9.54
CA GLY A 161 -13.17 5.74 -9.13
C GLY A 161 -13.63 6.61 -10.29
N ASP A 162 -13.81 7.91 -10.01
CA ASP A 162 -14.25 8.89 -11.01
C ASP A 162 -13.11 9.29 -11.95
N LEU A 163 -13.08 8.67 -13.12
CA LEU A 163 -12.04 8.91 -14.12
C LEU A 163 -12.13 10.29 -14.78
N SER A 164 -13.26 11.02 -14.62
CA SER A 164 -13.40 12.38 -15.14
C SER A 164 -12.42 13.36 -14.49
N LEU A 165 -11.94 13.05 -13.28
CA LEU A 165 -10.90 13.81 -12.58
C LEU A 165 -9.56 13.82 -13.32
N SER A 166 -9.34 12.94 -14.30
CA SER A 166 -8.09 12.85 -15.05
C SER A 166 -7.71 14.16 -15.76
N SER A 167 -8.67 15.05 -16.04
CA SER A 167 -8.39 16.36 -16.64
C SER A 167 -7.99 17.43 -15.63
N GLN A 168 -8.12 17.19 -14.33
CA GLN A 168 -7.79 18.18 -13.31
C GLN A 168 -6.27 18.38 -13.21
N PRO A 169 -5.82 19.63 -12.99
CA PRO A 169 -4.40 19.91 -12.80
C PRO A 169 -3.91 19.39 -11.45
N VAL A 170 -2.73 18.77 -11.46
CA VAL A 170 -2.07 18.20 -10.25
C VAL A 170 -1.75 19.30 -9.23
N SER A 171 -1.59 20.54 -9.67
CA SER A 171 -1.40 21.72 -8.81
C SER A 171 -2.58 22.01 -7.88
N LEU A 172 -3.77 21.46 -8.14
CA LEU A 172 -4.87 21.50 -7.18
C LEU A 172 -4.61 20.65 -5.92
N TYR A 173 -3.72 19.67 -6.01
CA TYR A 173 -3.45 18.70 -4.96
C TYR A 173 -2.15 18.98 -4.22
N TYR A 174 -1.01 18.95 -4.92
CA TYR A 174 0.31 19.05 -4.26
C TYR A 174 1.39 19.79 -5.04
N LEU A 175 1.22 20.12 -6.32
CA LEU A 175 2.22 20.90 -7.06
C LEU A 175 2.06 22.42 -6.81
N PRO A 176 3.17 23.18 -6.87
CA PRO A 176 3.12 24.63 -6.72
C PRO A 176 2.35 25.29 -7.88
N PRO A 177 1.40 26.20 -7.60
CA PRO A 177 0.71 26.96 -8.64
C PRO A 177 1.68 27.96 -9.28
N GLY A 178 1.45 28.33 -10.54
CA GLY A 178 2.22 29.39 -11.20
C GLY A 178 1.55 29.86 -12.50
N PRO A 179 1.88 31.09 -12.97
CA PRO A 179 1.39 31.59 -14.25
C PRO A 179 2.03 30.75 -15.35
N GLY A 180 1.26 29.89 -16.00
CA GLY A 180 1.74 28.89 -16.96
C GLY A 180 2.42 29.50 -18.19
N THR A 181 3.70 29.89 -18.05
CA THR A 181 4.52 30.48 -19.12
C THR A 181 5.62 29.56 -19.62
N SER A 182 5.64 28.31 -19.18
CA SER A 182 6.64 27.31 -19.55
C SER A 182 6.10 26.37 -20.63
N THR A 183 6.66 26.48 -21.84
CA THR A 183 6.53 25.52 -22.96
C THR A 183 7.64 24.45 -22.92
N ALA A 184 8.06 24.02 -21.73
CA ALA A 184 9.07 22.98 -21.62
C ALA A 184 8.44 21.70 -21.08
N SER A 185 8.22 20.74 -21.97
CA SER A 185 8.09 19.34 -21.57
C SER A 185 9.41 18.92 -20.93
N ALA A 186 9.47 18.89 -19.60
CA ALA A 186 10.54 18.19 -18.90
C ALA A 186 10.35 16.70 -19.19
N VAL A 187 10.90 16.25 -20.32
CA VAL A 187 11.08 14.83 -20.58
C VAL A 187 12.12 14.38 -19.55
N ILE A 188 11.66 13.67 -18.53
CA ILE A 188 12.56 12.95 -17.64
C ILE A 188 13.31 11.96 -18.52
N ASP A 189 14.60 12.21 -18.65
CA ASP A 189 15.52 11.34 -19.37
C ASP A 189 15.39 9.94 -18.77
N ASP A 190 15.32 8.94 -19.64
CA ASP A 190 15.22 7.52 -19.29
C ASP A 190 16.59 7.08 -18.74
N GLU A 191 16.96 7.58 -17.56
CA GLU A 191 18.16 7.19 -16.82
C GLU A 191 18.00 5.74 -16.36
N GLY A 192 18.19 4.82 -17.32
CA GLY A 192 18.36 3.40 -17.09
C GLY A 192 17.11 2.67 -16.57
N ARG A 193 17.04 1.39 -16.90
CA ARG A 193 16.12 0.48 -16.20
C ARG A 193 16.51 0.47 -14.72
N VAL A 194 15.73 1.15 -13.88
CA VAL A 194 15.85 1.04 -12.42
C VAL A 194 15.57 -0.42 -12.05
N GLY A 195 16.62 -1.15 -11.69
CA GLY A 195 16.50 -2.52 -11.20
C GLY A 195 15.68 -2.54 -9.91
N GLY A 196 14.73 -3.46 -9.81
CA GLY A 196 13.86 -3.58 -8.64
C GLY A 196 13.85 -5.00 -8.08
N VAL A 197 13.59 -5.11 -6.79
CA VAL A 197 13.32 -6.38 -6.09
C VAL A 197 11.83 -6.42 -5.78
N ASN A 198 11.20 -7.59 -5.89
CA ASN A 198 9.81 -7.75 -5.44
C ASN A 198 9.71 -7.39 -3.95
N GLN A 199 8.71 -6.59 -3.55
CA GLN A 199 8.58 -6.16 -2.14
C GLN A 199 8.55 -7.32 -1.14
N ARG A 200 8.02 -8.49 -1.53
CA ARG A 200 8.00 -9.68 -0.67
C ARG A 200 9.38 -10.27 -0.44
N ASP A 201 10.31 -10.04 -1.36
CA ASP A 201 11.68 -10.56 -1.31
C ASP A 201 12.67 -9.50 -0.83
N ALA A 202 12.27 -8.22 -0.77
CA ALA A 202 13.12 -7.14 -0.28
C ALA A 202 13.70 -7.43 1.12
N GLY A 203 12.88 -7.94 2.05
CA GLY A 203 13.35 -8.33 3.38
C GLY A 203 14.34 -9.51 3.36
N LEU A 204 14.14 -10.49 2.47
CA LEU A 204 15.06 -11.62 2.31
C LEU A 204 16.39 -11.16 1.69
N VAL A 205 16.33 -10.27 0.69
CA VAL A 205 17.52 -9.67 0.08
C VAL A 205 18.28 -8.82 1.09
N TYR A 206 17.60 -8.07 1.95
CA TYR A 206 18.22 -7.33 3.05
C TYR A 206 18.97 -8.28 4.00
N LEU A 207 18.34 -9.37 4.46
CA LEU A 207 19.01 -10.37 5.32
C LEU A 207 20.20 -11.02 4.62
N TRP A 208 20.07 -11.34 3.33
CA TRP A 208 21.16 -11.89 2.53
C TRP A 208 22.34 -10.93 2.41
N ARG A 209 22.09 -9.64 2.15
CA ARG A 209 23.15 -8.61 2.09
C ARG A 209 23.85 -8.46 3.43
N LYS A 210 23.09 -8.44 4.53
CA LYS A 210 23.63 -8.38 5.88
C LYS A 210 24.56 -9.55 6.19
N TYR A 211 24.12 -10.78 5.87
CA TYR A 211 24.99 -11.95 5.98
C TYR A 211 26.23 -11.86 5.09
N TYR A 212 26.09 -11.40 3.85
CA TYR A 212 27.22 -11.30 2.93
C TYR A 212 28.28 -10.30 3.40
N GLU A 213 27.86 -9.20 4.01
CA GLU A 213 28.73 -8.15 4.57
C GLU A 213 29.37 -8.58 5.89
N GLU A 214 28.59 -9.08 6.84
CA GLU A 214 29.07 -9.44 8.18
C GLU A 214 29.78 -10.80 8.23
N LYS A 215 29.32 -11.75 7.41
CA LYS A 215 29.72 -13.17 7.41
C LYS A 215 29.64 -13.82 8.80
N SER A 216 28.72 -13.34 9.64
CA SER A 216 28.48 -13.80 11.01
C SER A 216 27.53 -15.00 11.06
N VAL A 217 27.68 -15.84 12.09
CA VAL A 217 26.77 -16.97 12.34
C VAL A 217 25.37 -16.43 12.65
N GLU A 218 25.29 -15.33 13.40
CA GLU A 218 24.03 -14.69 13.77
C GLU A 218 23.25 -14.20 12.55
N ALA A 219 23.91 -13.56 11.57
CA ALA A 219 23.27 -13.11 10.34
C ALA A 219 22.82 -14.30 9.47
N TRP A 220 23.64 -15.35 9.38
CA TRP A 220 23.29 -16.59 8.68
C TRP A 220 22.03 -17.24 9.28
N GLU A 221 21.99 -17.39 10.60
CA GLU A 221 20.84 -17.96 11.29
C GLU A 221 19.57 -17.13 11.09
N ARG A 222 19.66 -15.79 11.12
CA ARG A 222 18.51 -14.91 10.84
C ARG A 222 17.97 -15.14 9.44
N LEU A 223 18.85 -15.26 8.44
CA LEU A 223 18.46 -15.55 7.06
C LEU A 223 17.77 -16.93 6.96
N LEU A 224 18.36 -17.97 7.55
CA LEU A 224 17.79 -19.32 7.55
C LEU A 224 16.42 -19.36 8.23
N ARG A 225 16.26 -18.70 9.39
CA ARG A 225 14.98 -18.61 10.11
C ARG A 225 13.89 -17.98 9.24
N GLU A 226 14.19 -16.93 8.48
CA GLU A 226 13.22 -16.33 7.57
C GLU A 226 12.85 -17.29 6.41
N MET A 227 13.83 -17.98 5.82
CA MET A 227 13.56 -18.98 4.77
C MET A 227 12.71 -20.14 5.28
N GLU A 228 13.01 -20.67 6.46
CA GLU A 228 12.23 -21.74 7.09
C GLU A 228 10.81 -21.27 7.39
N ARG A 229 10.65 -20.06 7.94
CA ARG A 229 9.33 -19.47 8.22
C ARG A 229 8.50 -19.34 6.94
N ARG A 230 9.08 -18.87 5.84
CA ARG A 230 8.40 -18.78 4.52
C ARG A 230 7.95 -20.15 4.03
N SER A 231 8.86 -21.13 4.06
CA SER A 231 8.58 -22.51 3.66
C SER A 231 7.42 -23.09 4.47
N ARG A 232 7.48 -22.97 5.80
CA ARG A 232 6.42 -23.44 6.70
C ARG A 232 5.06 -22.82 6.39
N VAL A 233 5.00 -21.50 6.17
CA VAL A 233 3.73 -20.82 5.84
C VAL A 233 3.16 -21.32 4.51
N ASP A 234 4.00 -21.45 3.48
CA ASP A 234 3.58 -21.94 2.17
C ASP A 234 3.07 -23.40 2.24
N SER A 235 3.85 -24.29 2.84
CA SER A 235 3.46 -25.69 3.02
C SER A 235 2.20 -25.87 3.87
N SER A 236 2.01 -25.01 4.88
CA SER A 236 0.81 -25.05 5.72
C SER A 236 -0.44 -24.67 4.94
N VAL A 237 -0.38 -23.59 4.14
CA VAL A 237 -1.53 -23.16 3.32
C VAL A 237 -1.83 -24.19 2.23
N ASP A 238 -0.81 -24.76 1.60
CA ASP A 238 -0.99 -25.80 0.59
C ASP A 238 -1.65 -27.05 1.21
N LEU A 239 -1.18 -27.52 2.36
CA LEU A 239 -1.74 -28.68 3.05
C LEU A 239 -3.17 -28.44 3.55
N ILE A 240 -3.48 -27.24 4.04
CA ILE A 240 -4.86 -26.85 4.37
C ILE A 240 -5.75 -26.93 3.13
N GLY A 241 -5.26 -26.42 2.00
CA GLY A 241 -5.92 -26.56 0.70
C GLY A 241 -6.22 -28.02 0.36
N ASP A 242 -5.24 -28.90 0.54
CA ASP A 242 -5.36 -30.33 0.26
C ASP A 242 -6.39 -31.02 1.16
N ILE A 243 -6.41 -30.67 2.45
CA ILE A 243 -7.37 -31.22 3.41
C ILE A 243 -8.80 -30.75 3.11
N LEU A 244 -8.98 -29.48 2.72
CA LEU A 244 -10.31 -28.89 2.52
C LEU A 244 -10.90 -29.18 1.14
N LEU A 245 -10.05 -29.18 0.12
CA LEU A 245 -10.49 -29.24 -1.28
C LEU A 245 -10.22 -30.61 -1.91
N GLY A 246 -9.32 -31.42 -1.33
CA GLY A 246 -8.95 -32.72 -1.85
C GLY A 246 -8.10 -32.61 -3.12
N ASP A 247 -8.63 -33.13 -4.24
CA ASP A 247 -7.91 -33.32 -5.51
C ASP A 247 -7.21 -32.05 -6.05
N SER A 248 -6.08 -32.29 -6.70
CA SER A 248 -5.24 -31.35 -7.46
C SER A 248 -6.03 -30.40 -8.38
N SER A 249 -7.14 -30.84 -8.97
CA SER A 249 -8.01 -30.03 -9.82
C SER A 249 -8.68 -28.87 -9.05
N LYS A 250 -9.01 -29.08 -7.78
CA LYS A 250 -9.63 -28.09 -6.89
C LYS A 250 -8.60 -27.16 -6.22
N LYS A 251 -7.29 -27.51 -6.21
CA LYS A 251 -6.22 -26.58 -5.76
C LYS A 251 -6.17 -25.30 -6.58
N LYS A 252 -6.60 -25.35 -7.85
CA LYS A 252 -6.74 -24.16 -8.70
C LYS A 252 -7.58 -23.07 -8.03
N LEU A 253 -8.54 -23.47 -7.18
CA LEU A 253 -9.37 -22.57 -6.39
C LEU A 253 -8.55 -21.59 -5.54
N LEU A 254 -7.43 -22.02 -4.96
CA LEU A 254 -6.57 -21.15 -4.12
C LEU A 254 -5.94 -20.01 -4.91
N HIS A 255 -5.83 -20.15 -6.23
CA HIS A 255 -5.15 -19.20 -7.11
C HIS A 255 -6.09 -18.46 -8.07
N ILE A 256 -7.40 -18.73 -8.02
CA ILE A 256 -8.39 -18.03 -8.83
C ILE A 256 -8.27 -16.53 -8.59
N ARG A 257 -8.22 -15.78 -9.70
CA ARG A 257 -8.38 -14.33 -9.70
C ARG A 257 -9.80 -14.05 -10.20
N ARG A 258 -10.56 -13.29 -9.42
CA ARG A 258 -11.88 -12.83 -9.86
C ARG A 258 -11.75 -11.89 -11.07
N PRO A 259 -12.78 -11.84 -11.94
CA PRO A 259 -12.84 -10.88 -13.04
C PRO A 259 -12.64 -9.43 -12.58
N ALA A 260 -12.14 -8.59 -13.48
CA ALA A 260 -11.98 -7.17 -13.22
C ALA A 260 -13.32 -6.53 -12.81
N GLY A 261 -13.27 -5.64 -11.81
CA GLY A 261 -14.46 -4.97 -11.26
C GLY A 261 -15.15 -5.72 -10.13
N GLN A 262 -14.83 -6.99 -9.86
CA GLN A 262 -15.36 -7.72 -8.71
C GLN A 262 -14.48 -7.52 -7.45
N PRO A 263 -15.09 -7.49 -6.24
CA PRO A 263 -14.32 -7.48 -5.00
C PRO A 263 -13.58 -8.81 -4.82
N LEU A 264 -12.47 -8.79 -4.05
CA LEU A 264 -11.67 -9.99 -3.75
C LEU A 264 -12.51 -11.10 -3.10
N VAL A 265 -13.38 -10.73 -2.17
CA VAL A 265 -14.24 -11.61 -1.39
C VAL A 265 -15.61 -10.95 -1.23
N ASP A 266 -16.67 -11.76 -1.16
CA ASP A 266 -18.02 -11.24 -0.87
C ASP A 266 -18.24 -11.03 0.63
N ASP A 267 -17.76 -11.97 1.45
CA ASP A 267 -17.82 -11.90 2.91
C ASP A 267 -16.45 -11.53 3.50
N TRP A 268 -16.30 -10.27 3.87
CA TRP A 268 -15.08 -9.75 4.49
C TRP A 268 -14.89 -10.24 5.92
N ASP A 269 -15.95 -10.58 6.64
CA ASP A 269 -15.85 -11.09 8.00
C ASP A 269 -15.43 -12.56 7.99
N CYS A 270 -15.88 -13.33 7.00
CA CYS A 270 -15.29 -14.63 6.68
C CYS A 270 -13.78 -14.51 6.45
N LEU A 271 -13.32 -13.61 5.56
CA LEU A 271 -11.88 -13.47 5.28
C LEU A 271 -11.08 -13.11 6.54
N LYS A 272 -11.56 -12.16 7.34
CA LYS A 272 -10.92 -11.81 8.62
C LYS A 272 -10.88 -13.01 9.57
N SER A 273 -11.96 -13.77 9.67
CA SER A 273 -12.02 -14.96 10.53
C SER A 273 -11.09 -16.08 10.06
N MET A 274 -10.95 -16.28 8.75
CA MET A 274 -10.00 -17.23 8.15
C MET A 274 -8.56 -16.88 8.51
N VAL A 275 -8.17 -15.60 8.36
CA VAL A 275 -6.84 -15.12 8.74
C VAL A 275 -6.58 -15.35 10.22
N ARG A 276 -7.49 -14.92 11.10
CA ARG A 276 -7.34 -15.09 12.57
C ARG A 276 -7.22 -16.57 12.95
N THR A 277 -8.02 -17.43 12.31
CA THR A 277 -8.02 -18.86 12.60
C THR A 277 -6.73 -19.51 12.13
N PHE A 278 -6.24 -19.18 10.93
CA PHE A 278 -4.94 -19.62 10.47
C PHE A 278 -3.85 -19.20 11.45
N GLU A 279 -3.80 -17.92 11.85
CA GLU A 279 -2.75 -17.40 12.74
C GLU A 279 -2.79 -18.04 14.14
N ALA A 280 -3.98 -18.36 14.65
CA ALA A 280 -4.15 -19.04 15.93
C ALA A 280 -3.59 -20.49 15.92
N HIS A 281 -3.61 -21.17 14.77
CA HIS A 281 -3.15 -22.55 14.65
C HIS A 281 -1.73 -22.69 14.09
N CYS A 282 -1.35 -21.82 13.15
CA CYS A 282 -0.14 -21.95 12.36
C CYS A 282 0.92 -20.88 12.66
N GLY A 283 0.60 -19.93 13.55
CA GLY A 283 1.42 -18.76 13.83
C GLY A 283 1.18 -17.60 12.85
N PRO A 284 1.77 -16.43 13.12
CA PRO A 284 1.48 -15.21 12.37
C PRO A 284 1.89 -15.34 10.90
N LEU A 285 1.05 -14.83 9.99
CA LEU A 285 1.36 -14.80 8.56
C LEU A 285 2.58 -13.89 8.28
N GLY A 286 2.66 -12.79 9.04
CA GLY A 286 3.64 -11.74 8.82
C GLY A 286 3.54 -11.13 7.42
N GLN A 287 4.50 -10.28 7.05
CA GLN A 287 4.50 -9.59 5.76
C GLN A 287 4.46 -10.55 4.56
N TYR A 288 5.19 -11.66 4.64
CA TYR A 288 5.24 -12.67 3.57
C TYR A 288 3.93 -13.44 3.40
N GLY A 289 3.37 -13.95 4.49
CA GLY A 289 2.23 -14.88 4.48
C GLY A 289 0.93 -14.21 4.04
N MET A 290 0.80 -12.90 4.20
CA MET A 290 -0.39 -12.15 3.77
C MET A 290 -0.68 -12.27 2.26
N LYS A 291 0.26 -12.76 1.45
CA LYS A 291 0.00 -13.14 0.05
C LYS A 291 -1.10 -14.21 -0.08
N HIS A 292 -1.31 -15.03 0.95
CA HIS A 292 -2.28 -16.13 0.99
C HIS A 292 -3.70 -15.67 1.33
N THR A 293 -3.94 -14.40 1.62
CA THR A 293 -5.30 -13.86 1.80
C THR A 293 -6.19 -14.07 0.58
N ARG A 294 -5.62 -14.18 -0.63
CA ARG A 294 -6.37 -14.61 -1.83
C ARG A 294 -6.89 -16.04 -1.71
N ALA A 295 -6.07 -16.97 -1.21
CA ALA A 295 -6.49 -18.35 -1.01
C ALA A 295 -7.64 -18.41 0.00
N PHE A 296 -7.52 -17.68 1.11
CA PHE A 296 -8.58 -17.59 2.13
C PHE A 296 -9.85 -16.91 1.61
N ALA A 297 -9.72 -15.87 0.79
CA ALA A 297 -10.85 -15.24 0.12
C ALA A 297 -11.57 -16.22 -0.80
N ASN A 298 -10.82 -17.00 -1.59
CA ASN A 298 -11.39 -18.01 -2.46
C ASN A 298 -12.09 -19.13 -1.68
N MET A 299 -11.57 -19.52 -0.51
CA MET A 299 -12.26 -20.44 0.40
C MET A 299 -13.60 -19.85 0.89
N CYS A 300 -13.62 -18.59 1.32
CA CYS A 300 -14.86 -17.90 1.70
C CYS A 300 -15.87 -17.84 0.56
N ASN A 301 -15.40 -17.50 -0.65
CA ASN A 301 -16.23 -17.45 -1.86
C ASN A 301 -16.77 -18.85 -2.27
N ALA A 302 -16.16 -19.93 -1.76
CA ALA A 302 -16.60 -21.31 -1.94
C ALA A 302 -17.44 -21.82 -0.76
N ALA A 303 -17.98 -20.92 0.07
CA ALA A 303 -18.77 -21.22 1.25
C ALA A 303 -18.05 -22.04 2.34
N LEU A 304 -16.71 -21.97 2.38
CA LEU A 304 -15.94 -22.46 3.52
C LEU A 304 -15.83 -21.34 4.56
N ASP A 305 -15.81 -21.73 5.84
CA ASP A 305 -15.74 -20.81 6.98
C ASP A 305 -14.56 -21.14 7.91
N HIS A 306 -14.44 -20.37 8.99
CA HIS A 306 -13.40 -20.57 9.99
C HIS A 306 -13.43 -21.95 10.66
N ASN A 307 -14.58 -22.62 10.73
CA ASN A 307 -14.67 -23.97 11.31
C ASN A 307 -13.97 -25.00 10.43
N HIS A 308 -14.11 -24.86 9.11
CA HIS A 308 -13.37 -25.66 8.15
C HIS A 308 -11.87 -25.39 8.28
N MET A 309 -11.47 -24.10 8.30
CA MET A 309 -10.08 -23.70 8.50
C MET A 309 -9.48 -24.28 9.78
N ALA A 310 -10.16 -24.18 10.92
CA ALA A 310 -9.67 -24.69 12.20
C ALA A 310 -9.38 -26.20 12.14
N LYS A 311 -10.30 -26.98 11.57
CA LYS A 311 -10.16 -28.45 11.42
C LYS A 311 -8.99 -28.84 10.51
N ALA A 312 -8.73 -28.06 9.46
CA ALA A 312 -7.63 -28.32 8.55
C ALA A 312 -6.29 -27.84 9.12
N ALA A 313 -6.25 -26.63 9.67
CA ALA A 313 -5.07 -26.03 10.28
C ALA A 313 -4.58 -26.84 11.48
N SER A 314 -5.48 -27.41 12.30
CA SER A 314 -5.09 -28.28 13.42
C SER A 314 -4.33 -29.54 12.98
N LYS A 315 -4.51 -29.99 11.74
CA LYS A 315 -3.78 -31.13 11.16
C LYS A 315 -2.54 -30.68 10.40
N ALA A 316 -2.62 -29.54 9.72
CA ALA A 316 -1.52 -29.04 8.91
C ALA A 316 -0.38 -28.42 9.75
N CYS A 317 -0.69 -27.86 10.92
CA CYS A 317 0.21 -27.04 11.72
C CYS A 317 0.55 -27.65 13.09
N MET A 318 0.62 -28.99 13.19
CA MET A 318 0.74 -29.75 14.45
C MET A 318 1.99 -29.45 15.31
N HIS A 319 2.91 -28.61 14.83
CA HIS A 319 3.99 -28.04 15.63
C HIS A 319 3.86 -26.52 15.62
N PRO A 320 3.18 -25.91 16.63
CA PRO A 320 3.15 -24.47 16.75
C PRO A 320 4.59 -23.95 16.87
N PRO A 321 4.97 -22.88 16.15
CA PRO A 321 6.33 -22.36 16.23
C PRO A 321 6.64 -21.95 17.67
N VAL A 322 7.83 -22.31 18.15
CA VAL A 322 8.38 -21.68 19.36
C VAL A 322 8.59 -20.22 19.01
N ILE A 323 7.74 -19.33 19.53
CA ILE A 323 7.88 -17.89 19.36
C ILE A 323 9.07 -17.47 20.22
N THR A 324 10.25 -17.34 19.61
CA THR A 324 11.39 -16.67 20.23
C THR A 324 11.32 -15.19 19.87
N TYR A 325 11.03 -14.34 20.86
CA TYR A 325 11.13 -12.89 20.77
C TYR A 325 12.58 -12.43 20.62
#